data_AF-A0A522BGM7-F1
#
_entry.id   AF-A0A522BGM7-F1
#
_cell.length_a   1.000
_cell.length_b   1.000
_cell.length_c   1.000
_cell.angle_alpha   90.00
_cell.angle_beta   90.00
_cell.angle_gamma   90.00
#
_symmetry.space_group_name_H-M   'P 1'
#
loop_
_entity.id
_entity.type
_entity.pdbx_description
1 polymer ?
#
loop_
_entity_poly.entity_id
_entity_poly.type
_entity_poly.pdbx_seq_one_letter_code
_entity_poly.pdbx_strand_id
1 'polypeptide(L)'
;MSLRNILVILLLFLTPAFSFAGEGEDALSKGKNRLLEGDFILAEEYFDQAVKIEPRLNEEVGALWFGEAELRISKGEFDSASAMFSKAVYFNGDLAPRAGEALLAAGAVVSEENARMRLAHRAIPFSGAGAVLASSLGWYEKRFGPAKKVVIENPGWVTLGEVGTGDTLRYLSEFPFLEQNGDMMRIMPEAVERAMELRFDSAPSELMVSRQKEPATVYLWIIPAGKPPTNGEMAK
;
A
#
# COMPACT_ATOMS: atom_id res chain seq x y z
N MET A 1 57.66 29.39 27.24
CA MET A 1 56.31 28.97 27.69
C MET A 1 56.48 28.21 29.00
N SER A 2 55.84 28.66 30.09
CA SER A 2 56.03 28.06 31.43
C SER A 2 55.47 26.64 31.48
N LEU A 3 56.11 25.73 32.24
CA LEU A 3 55.64 24.36 32.49
C LEU A 3 54.20 24.34 33.02
N ARG A 4 53.80 25.41 33.75
CA ARG A 4 52.43 25.64 34.24
C ARG A 4 51.43 25.88 33.11
N ASN A 5 51.84 26.52 32.02
CA ASN A 5 50.98 26.77 30.85
C ASN A 5 50.81 25.52 29.99
N ILE A 6 51.82 24.63 29.96
CA ILE A 6 51.72 23.33 29.29
C ILE A 6 50.78 22.40 30.07
N LEU A 7 50.86 22.39 31.41
CA LEU A 7 50.01 21.56 32.27
C LEU A 7 48.53 21.98 32.20
N VAL A 8 48.23 23.28 32.14
CA VAL A 8 46.85 23.79 32.01
C VAL A 8 46.26 23.50 30.64
N ILE A 9 47.06 23.53 29.57
CA ILE A 9 46.60 23.13 28.22
C ILE A 9 46.36 21.62 28.17
N LEU A 10 47.20 20.79 28.81
CA LEU A 10 46.97 19.34 28.87
C LEU A 10 45.72 18.97 29.68
N LEU A 11 45.42 19.72 30.75
CA LEU A 11 44.20 19.55 31.56
C LEU A 11 42.91 20.01 30.84
N LEU A 12 43.01 20.92 29.87
CA LEU A 12 41.87 21.35 29.04
C LEU A 12 41.50 20.36 27.92
N PHE A 13 42.37 19.40 27.60
CA PHE A 13 42.08 18.28 26.69
C PHE A 13 41.65 16.99 27.40
N LEU A 14 41.52 17.03 28.74
CA LEU A 14 40.96 15.98 29.57
C LEU A 14 39.47 16.27 29.85
N THR A 15 38.70 16.57 28.81
CA THR A 15 37.27 16.30 28.90
C THR A 15 37.11 14.78 28.93
N PRO A 16 36.40 14.19 29.90
CA PRO A 16 35.94 12.83 29.70
C PRO A 16 35.11 12.87 28.43
N ALA A 17 35.48 12.10 27.41
CA ALA A 17 34.54 11.66 26.42
C ALA A 17 33.42 10.98 27.22
N PHE A 18 32.36 11.73 27.52
CA PHE A 18 31.16 11.17 28.11
C PHE A 18 30.69 10.15 27.08
N SER A 19 30.92 8.88 27.41
CA SER A 19 30.55 7.77 26.58
C SER A 19 29.02 7.75 26.56
N PHE A 20 28.41 8.32 25.51
CA PHE A 20 27.00 8.10 25.18
C PHE A 20 26.69 6.63 24.86
N ALA A 21 27.70 5.74 24.86
CA ALA A 21 27.52 4.31 24.65
C ALA A 21 26.57 3.75 25.72
N GLY A 22 25.35 3.40 25.30
CA GLY A 22 24.32 2.80 26.14
C GLY A 22 23.08 3.67 26.36
N GLU A 23 23.13 4.99 26.12
CA GLU A 23 21.92 5.82 26.23
C GLU A 23 20.94 5.57 25.09
N GLY A 24 21.44 5.30 23.88
CA GLY A 24 20.60 4.90 22.74
C GLY A 24 19.96 3.53 22.96
N GLU A 25 20.73 2.57 23.47
CA GLU A 25 20.24 1.22 23.80
C GLU A 25 19.22 1.22 24.95
N ASP A 26 19.37 2.10 25.95
CA ASP A 26 18.37 2.29 27.01
C ASP A 26 17.07 2.88 26.45
N ALA A 27 17.15 3.90 25.60
CA ALA A 27 15.99 4.45 24.90
C ALA A 27 15.30 3.39 24.03
N LEU A 28 16.07 2.60 23.28
CA LEU A 28 15.56 1.48 22.48
C LEU A 28 14.82 0.45 23.36
N SER A 29 15.40 0.10 24.51
CA SER A 29 14.80 -0.84 25.46
C SER A 29 13.48 -0.32 26.03
N LYS A 30 13.40 0.98 26.35
CA LYS A 30 12.15 1.63 26.77
C LYS A 30 11.11 1.62 25.64
N GLY A 31 11.53 1.94 24.41
CA GLY A 31 10.67 1.89 23.23
C GLY A 31 10.08 0.51 22.99
N LYS A 32 10.90 -0.56 23.07
CA LYS A 32 10.45 -1.96 22.98
C LYS A 32 9.38 -2.28 24.03
N ASN A 33 9.59 -1.88 25.28
CA ASN A 33 8.61 -2.13 26.35
C ASN A 33 7.28 -1.43 26.07
N ARG A 34 7.31 -0.16 25.64
CA ARG A 34 6.10 0.59 25.27
C ARG A 34 5.38 -0.01 24.06
N LEU A 35 6.14 -0.49 23.07
CA LEU A 35 5.59 -1.17 21.90
C LEU A 35 4.82 -2.44 22.32
N LEU A 36 5.40 -3.25 23.23
CA LEU A 36 4.75 -4.46 23.77
C LEU A 36 3.51 -4.15 24.60
N GLU A 37 3.49 -3.02 25.30
CA GLU A 37 2.32 -2.52 26.04
C GLU A 37 1.23 -1.94 25.11
N GLY A 38 1.53 -1.75 23.83
CA GLY A 38 0.66 -1.11 22.85
C GLY A 38 0.62 0.41 22.93
N ASP A 39 1.51 1.04 23.71
CA ASP A 39 1.67 2.50 23.76
C ASP A 39 2.56 2.97 22.62
N PHE A 40 1.95 3.06 21.43
CA PHE A 40 2.66 3.37 20.20
C PHE A 40 3.20 4.80 20.14
N ILE A 41 2.62 5.73 20.90
CA ILE A 41 3.08 7.12 20.95
C ILE A 41 4.38 7.18 21.73
N LEU A 42 4.40 6.63 22.95
CA LEU A 42 5.63 6.60 23.75
C LEU A 42 6.70 5.70 23.12
N ALA A 43 6.32 4.60 22.47
CA ALA A 43 7.27 3.76 21.74
C ALA A 43 8.00 4.56 20.64
N GLU A 44 7.26 5.36 19.86
CA GLU A 44 7.82 6.22 18.82
C GLU A 44 8.77 7.27 19.39
N GLU A 45 8.38 7.96 20.47
CA GLU A 45 9.24 8.95 21.13
C GLU A 45 10.59 8.34 21.57
N TYR A 46 10.55 7.14 22.18
CA TYR A 46 11.76 6.46 22.61
C TYR A 46 12.60 5.93 21.46
N PHE A 47 11.98 5.45 20.38
CA PHE A 47 12.71 5.01 19.19
C PHE A 47 13.37 6.17 18.46
N ASP A 48 12.69 7.31 18.31
CA ASP A 48 13.27 8.53 17.76
C ASP A 48 14.46 8.99 18.60
N GLN A 49 14.32 8.95 19.94
CA GLN A 49 15.42 9.25 20.85
C GLN A 49 16.59 8.27 20.64
N ALA A 50 16.32 6.97 20.57
CA ALA A 50 17.34 5.94 20.39
C ALA A 50 18.15 6.17 19.10
N VAL A 51 17.46 6.38 17.97
CA VAL A 51 18.07 6.64 16.67
C VAL A 51 18.81 7.97 16.63
N LYS A 52 18.31 9.00 17.30
CA LYS A 52 18.98 10.30 17.38
C LYS A 52 20.31 10.22 18.12
N ILE A 53 20.40 9.39 19.17
CA ILE A 53 21.63 9.16 19.93
C ILE A 53 22.54 8.21 19.16
N GLU A 54 21.99 7.10 18.66
CA GLU A 54 22.72 6.03 17.98
C GLU A 54 22.05 5.69 16.63
N PRO A 55 22.41 6.38 15.52
CA PRO A 55 21.77 6.18 14.22
C PRO A 55 21.86 4.76 13.65
N ARG A 56 22.80 3.94 14.13
CA ARG A 56 22.92 2.52 13.79
C ARG A 56 21.69 1.69 14.22
N LEU A 57 20.89 2.20 15.17
CA LEU A 57 19.69 1.52 15.66
C LEU A 57 18.49 1.63 14.72
N ASN A 58 18.59 2.42 13.63
CA ASN A 58 17.53 2.57 12.63
C ASN A 58 17.03 1.22 12.10
N GLU A 59 17.94 0.31 11.75
CA GLU A 59 17.58 -1.00 11.20
C GLU A 59 16.77 -1.83 12.21
N GLU A 60 17.20 -1.82 13.48
CA GLU A 60 16.53 -2.55 14.55
C GLU A 60 15.16 -1.95 14.88
N VAL A 61 15.05 -0.63 14.97
CA VAL A 61 13.77 0.07 15.16
C VAL A 61 12.82 -0.23 13.99
N GLY A 62 13.31 -0.19 12.76
CA GLY A 62 12.55 -0.57 11.58
C GLY A 62 12.01 -2.00 11.68
N ALA A 63 12.85 -2.95 12.11
CA ALA A 63 12.45 -4.35 12.29
C ALA A 63 11.38 -4.53 13.39
N LEU A 64 11.45 -3.77 14.48
CA LEU A 64 10.45 -3.81 15.55
C LEU A 64 9.08 -3.34 15.07
N TRP A 65 9.01 -2.20 14.38
CA TRP A 65 7.75 -1.73 13.78
C TRP A 65 7.21 -2.69 12.73
N PHE A 66 8.10 -3.32 11.95
CA PHE A 66 7.71 -4.31 10.95
C PHE A 66 7.07 -5.55 11.60
N GLY A 67 7.69 -6.08 12.66
CA GLY A 67 7.15 -7.22 13.39
C GLY A 67 5.79 -6.93 14.03
N GLU A 68 5.61 -5.71 14.57
CA GLU A 68 4.31 -5.28 15.07
C GLU A 68 3.27 -5.17 13.94
N ALA A 69 3.65 -4.67 12.77
CA ALA A 69 2.75 -4.61 11.61
C ALA A 69 2.26 -6.00 11.17
N GLU A 70 3.14 -7.00 11.14
CA GLU A 70 2.79 -8.39 10.84
C GLU A 70 1.85 -8.98 11.90
N LEU A 71 2.09 -8.69 13.18
CA LEU A 71 1.19 -9.09 14.26
C LEU A 71 -0.21 -8.48 14.07
N ARG A 72 -0.30 -7.21 13.66
CA ARG A 72 -1.58 -6.53 13.38
C ARG A 72 -2.30 -7.14 12.18
N ILE A 73 -1.57 -7.51 11.11
CA ILE A 73 -2.16 -8.31 10.01
C ILE A 73 -2.76 -9.61 10.53
N SER A 74 -2.05 -10.35 11.39
CA SER A 74 -2.55 -11.63 11.91
C SER A 74 -3.84 -11.51 12.75
N LYS A 75 -4.07 -10.31 13.31
CA LYS A 75 -5.29 -9.96 14.06
C LYS A 75 -6.40 -9.37 13.18
N GLY A 76 -6.14 -9.15 11.89
CA GLY A 76 -7.05 -8.48 10.97
C GLY A 76 -7.11 -6.96 11.13
N GLU A 77 -6.17 -6.37 11.85
CA GLU A 77 -6.11 -4.94 12.18
C GLU A 77 -5.32 -4.17 11.09
N PHE A 78 -5.83 -4.18 9.87
CA PHE A 78 -5.11 -3.73 8.67
C PHE A 78 -4.75 -2.24 8.66
N ASP A 79 -5.62 -1.39 9.22
CA ASP A 79 -5.37 0.05 9.30
C ASP A 79 -4.18 0.35 10.21
N SER A 80 -4.13 -0.34 11.37
CA SER A 80 -3.01 -0.29 12.29
C SER A 80 -1.75 -0.87 11.67
N ALA A 81 -1.84 -2.03 11.00
CA ALA A 81 -0.69 -2.64 10.33
C ALA A 81 -0.05 -1.70 9.29
N SER A 82 -0.86 -1.04 8.46
CA SER A 82 -0.36 -0.08 7.46
C SER A 82 0.36 1.10 8.10
N ALA A 83 -0.12 1.61 9.23
CA ALA A 83 0.57 2.68 9.95
C ALA A 83 1.93 2.21 10.49
N MET A 84 2.00 0.98 11.02
CA MET A 84 3.25 0.39 11.52
C MET A 84 4.25 0.09 10.40
N PHE A 85 3.78 -0.34 9.22
CA PHE A 85 4.65 -0.46 8.05
C PHE A 85 5.22 0.88 7.60
N SER A 86 4.43 1.96 7.61
CA SER A 86 4.95 3.30 7.30
C SER A 86 6.07 3.70 8.26
N LYS A 87 5.93 3.41 9.57
CA LYS A 87 6.99 3.66 10.56
C LYS A 87 8.21 2.78 10.29
N ALA A 88 8.02 1.49 10.02
CA ALA A 88 9.12 0.59 9.70
C ALA A 88 9.94 1.08 8.50
N VAL A 89 9.26 1.50 7.42
CA VAL A 89 9.87 2.03 6.20
C VAL A 89 10.55 3.39 6.43
N TYR A 90 10.01 4.21 7.33
CA TYR A 90 10.64 5.47 7.72
C TYR A 90 12.04 5.26 8.33
N PHE A 91 12.18 4.29 9.24
CA PHE A 91 13.47 3.96 9.85
C PHE A 91 14.38 3.11 8.95
N ASN A 92 13.79 2.23 8.15
CA ASN A 92 14.52 1.38 7.20
C ASN A 92 13.77 1.27 5.87
N GLY A 93 14.19 2.09 4.90
CA GLY A 93 13.58 2.16 3.56
C GLY A 93 13.61 0.84 2.79
N ASP A 94 14.57 -0.05 3.07
CA ASP A 94 14.69 -1.36 2.41
C ASP A 94 13.52 -2.30 2.77
N LEU A 95 12.73 -1.96 3.79
CA LEU A 95 11.52 -2.69 4.16
C LEU A 95 10.31 -2.37 3.28
N ALA A 96 10.38 -1.35 2.41
CA ALA A 96 9.23 -0.95 1.59
C ALA A 96 8.68 -2.08 0.71
N PRO A 97 9.50 -2.82 -0.08
CA PRO A 97 8.98 -3.92 -0.90
C PRO A 97 8.26 -4.99 -0.05
N ARG A 98 8.85 -5.36 1.09
CA ARG A 98 8.29 -6.36 2.01
C ARG A 98 6.98 -5.91 2.66
N ALA A 99 6.87 -4.63 3.01
CA ALA A 99 5.64 -4.04 3.54
C ALA A 99 4.51 -4.10 2.50
N GLY A 100 4.82 -3.77 1.24
CA GLY A 100 3.89 -3.89 0.13
C GLY A 100 3.43 -5.33 -0.11
N GLU A 101 4.37 -6.28 -0.13
CA GLU A 101 4.07 -7.72 -0.25
C GLU A 101 3.16 -8.22 0.87
N ALA A 102 3.43 -7.84 2.13
CA ALA A 102 2.63 -8.24 3.27
C ALA A 102 1.18 -7.75 3.17
N LEU A 103 0.97 -6.48 2.77
CA LEU A 103 -0.37 -5.91 2.56
C LEU A 103 -1.11 -6.57 1.39
N LEU A 104 -0.42 -6.86 0.29
CA LEU A 104 -1.00 -7.57 -0.85
C LEU A 104 -1.36 -9.02 -0.52
N ALA A 105 -0.52 -9.72 0.23
CA ALA A 105 -0.79 -11.08 0.70
C ALA A 105 -2.00 -11.11 1.65
N ALA A 106 -2.10 -10.15 2.58
CA ALA A 106 -3.27 -9.97 3.42
C ALA A 106 -4.53 -9.72 2.57
N GLY A 107 -4.45 -8.85 1.56
CA GLY A 107 -5.56 -8.57 0.66
C GLY A 107 -5.99 -9.78 -0.18
N ALA A 108 -5.08 -10.69 -0.50
CA ALA A 108 -5.36 -11.87 -1.31
C ALA A 108 -6.23 -12.91 -0.59
N VAL A 109 -6.22 -12.94 0.74
CA VAL A 109 -7.02 -13.89 1.56
C VAL A 109 -8.33 -13.28 2.09
N VAL A 110 -8.53 -11.98 1.90
CA VAL A 110 -9.76 -11.27 2.29
C VAL A 110 -10.83 -11.51 1.23
N SER A 111 -11.98 -12.06 1.65
CA SER A 111 -13.13 -12.31 0.77
C SER A 111 -13.99 -11.07 0.52
N GLU A 112 -14.01 -10.14 1.49
CA GLU A 112 -14.76 -8.89 1.44
C GLU A 112 -14.03 -7.87 0.56
N GLU A 113 -14.70 -7.46 -0.51
CA GLU A 113 -14.11 -6.67 -1.57
C GLU A 113 -13.63 -5.30 -1.10
N ASN A 114 -14.38 -4.60 -0.24
CA ASN A 114 -13.97 -3.28 0.24
C ASN A 114 -12.74 -3.35 1.15
N ALA A 115 -12.65 -4.35 2.01
CA ALA A 115 -11.51 -4.59 2.88
C ALA A 115 -10.26 -4.92 2.08
N ARG A 116 -10.39 -5.75 1.04
CA ARG A 116 -9.32 -5.98 0.08
C ARG A 116 -8.90 -4.69 -0.62
N MET A 117 -9.83 -3.90 -1.13
CA MET A 117 -9.54 -2.66 -1.85
C MET A 117 -8.81 -1.65 -0.96
N ARG A 118 -9.17 -1.58 0.33
CA ARG A 118 -8.45 -0.77 1.32
C ARG A 118 -7.00 -1.22 1.52
N LEU A 119 -6.75 -2.53 1.56
CA LEU A 119 -5.40 -3.11 1.66
C LEU A 119 -4.58 -2.84 0.40
N ALA A 120 -5.17 -3.07 -0.77
CA ALA A 120 -4.56 -2.80 -2.07
C ALA A 120 -4.15 -1.32 -2.21
N HIS A 121 -5.04 -0.39 -1.84
CA HIS A 121 -4.74 1.03 -1.82
C HIS A 121 -3.55 1.37 -0.90
N ARG A 122 -3.50 0.76 0.28
CA ARG A 122 -2.41 0.96 1.25
C ARG A 122 -1.08 0.34 0.84
N ALA A 123 -1.09 -0.65 -0.04
CA ALA A 123 0.12 -1.22 -0.60
C ALA A 123 0.78 -0.30 -1.66
N ILE A 124 0.02 0.60 -2.30
CA ILE A 124 0.51 1.46 -3.40
C ILE A 124 1.81 2.22 -3.04
N PRO A 125 1.93 2.89 -1.87
CA PRO A 125 3.16 3.63 -1.53
C PRO A 125 4.40 2.73 -1.38
N PHE A 126 4.20 1.42 -1.15
CA PHE A 126 5.27 0.47 -0.84
C PHE A 126 5.66 -0.40 -2.03
N SER A 127 4.68 -0.86 -2.82
CA SER A 127 4.89 -1.76 -3.97
C SER A 127 4.64 -1.11 -5.32
N GLY A 128 4.08 0.10 -5.35
CA GLY A 128 3.65 0.77 -6.58
C GLY A 128 2.34 0.21 -7.16
N ALA A 129 1.77 0.98 -8.09
CA ALA A 129 0.47 0.68 -8.71
C ALA A 129 0.48 -0.62 -9.54
N GLY A 130 1.58 -0.91 -10.25
CA GLY A 130 1.65 -2.12 -11.10
C GLY A 130 1.59 -3.42 -10.30
N ALA A 131 2.25 -3.50 -9.15
CA ALA A 131 2.19 -4.68 -8.28
C ALA A 131 0.79 -4.88 -7.69
N VAL A 132 0.14 -3.78 -7.30
CA VAL A 132 -1.26 -3.79 -6.84
C VAL A 132 -2.19 -4.27 -7.96
N LEU A 133 -2.01 -3.77 -9.19
CA LEU A 133 -2.81 -4.19 -10.35
C LEU A 133 -2.66 -5.69 -10.61
N ALA A 134 -1.44 -6.21 -10.60
CA ALA A 134 -1.17 -7.63 -10.81
C ALA A 134 -1.83 -8.51 -9.74
N SER A 135 -1.73 -8.11 -8.47
CA SER A 135 -2.41 -8.80 -7.36
C SER A 135 -3.93 -8.76 -7.51
N SER A 136 -4.48 -7.60 -7.88
CA SER A 136 -5.91 -7.43 -8.11
C SER A 136 -6.40 -8.25 -9.28
N LEU A 137 -5.70 -8.23 -10.41
CA LEU A 137 -6.06 -9.06 -11.56
C LEU A 137 -6.20 -10.54 -11.16
N GLY A 138 -5.21 -11.10 -10.47
CA GLY A 138 -5.27 -12.50 -10.03
C GLY A 138 -6.42 -12.81 -9.07
N TRP A 139 -6.83 -11.86 -8.23
CA TRP A 139 -7.97 -12.02 -7.34
C TRP A 139 -9.30 -11.97 -8.09
N TYR A 140 -9.49 -11.01 -8.99
CA TYR A 140 -10.71 -10.88 -9.78
C TYR A 140 -10.83 -12.02 -10.80
N GLU A 141 -9.74 -12.48 -11.41
CA GLU A 141 -9.78 -13.57 -12.39
C GLU A 141 -10.22 -14.91 -11.77
N LYS A 142 -9.88 -15.16 -10.50
CA LYS A 142 -10.41 -16.32 -9.76
C LYS A 142 -11.93 -16.27 -9.62
N ARG A 143 -12.50 -15.06 -9.48
CA ARG A 143 -13.91 -14.83 -9.15
C ARG A 143 -14.80 -14.66 -10.40
N PHE A 144 -14.28 -14.03 -11.44
CA PHE A 144 -15.04 -13.64 -12.65
C PHE A 144 -14.52 -14.32 -13.93
N GLY A 145 -13.48 -15.13 -13.86
CA GLY A 145 -12.80 -15.71 -15.02
C GLY A 145 -11.78 -14.74 -15.64
N PRO A 146 -11.11 -15.11 -16.74
CA PRO A 146 -10.06 -14.28 -17.34
C PRO A 146 -10.58 -12.91 -17.78
N ALA A 147 -9.81 -11.86 -17.51
CA ALA A 147 -10.16 -10.51 -17.94
C ALA A 147 -9.98 -10.34 -19.45
N LYS A 148 -10.83 -9.53 -20.09
CA LYS A 148 -10.50 -8.97 -21.41
C LYS A 148 -9.48 -7.86 -21.21
N LYS A 149 -8.27 -8.05 -21.77
CA LYS A 149 -7.21 -7.03 -21.78
C LYS A 149 -7.39 -6.12 -22.99
N VAL A 150 -7.48 -4.82 -22.75
CA VAL A 150 -7.55 -3.78 -23.78
C VAL A 150 -6.37 -2.82 -23.60
N VAL A 151 -5.57 -2.64 -24.64
CA VAL A 151 -4.48 -1.66 -24.67
C VAL A 151 -4.95 -0.44 -25.46
N ILE A 152 -4.95 0.71 -24.83
CA ILE A 152 -5.35 2.00 -25.40
C ILE A 152 -4.05 2.75 -25.71
N GLU A 153 -3.58 2.69 -26.96
CA GLU A 153 -2.27 3.24 -27.37
C GLU A 153 -2.32 4.72 -27.72
N ASN A 154 -3.42 5.19 -28.31
CA ASN A 154 -3.56 6.55 -28.83
C ASN A 154 -4.69 7.32 -28.13
N PRO A 155 -4.58 8.65 -28.01
CA PRO A 155 -5.71 9.49 -27.62
C PRO A 155 -6.86 9.29 -28.59
N GLY A 156 -8.06 9.06 -28.07
CA GLY A 156 -9.22 8.75 -28.89
C GLY A 156 -10.18 7.81 -28.18
N TRP A 157 -11.20 7.40 -28.93
CA TRP A 157 -12.21 6.48 -28.45
C TRP A 157 -11.83 5.04 -28.76
N VAL A 158 -11.98 4.17 -27.77
CA VAL A 158 -11.78 2.71 -27.92
C VAL A 158 -13.04 1.98 -27.48
N THR A 159 -13.56 1.13 -28.37
CA THR A 159 -14.68 0.22 -28.07
C THR A 159 -14.21 -0.92 -27.16
N LEU A 160 -14.77 -1.00 -25.96
CA LEU A 160 -14.44 -1.99 -24.94
C LEU A 160 -15.28 -3.27 -25.08
N GLY A 161 -16.48 -3.19 -25.66
CA GLY A 161 -17.37 -4.32 -25.89
C GLY A 161 -18.82 -3.88 -26.05
N GLU A 162 -19.69 -4.85 -26.34
CA GLU A 162 -21.14 -4.68 -26.32
C GLU A 162 -21.67 -4.91 -24.90
N VAL A 163 -22.58 -4.05 -24.46
CA VAL A 163 -23.26 -4.17 -23.16
C VAL A 163 -24.77 -4.17 -23.36
N GLY A 164 -25.48 -5.01 -22.61
CA GLY A 164 -26.93 -5.13 -22.63
C GLY A 164 -27.60 -4.63 -21.36
N THR A 165 -28.94 -4.56 -21.38
CA THR A 165 -29.73 -4.08 -20.24
C THR A 165 -29.50 -4.95 -19.00
N GLY A 166 -29.05 -4.31 -17.91
CA GLY A 166 -28.75 -4.97 -16.63
C GLY A 166 -27.39 -5.68 -16.56
N ASP A 167 -26.57 -5.59 -17.60
CA ASP A 167 -25.18 -6.06 -17.53
C ASP A 167 -24.39 -5.23 -16.53
N THR A 168 -23.40 -5.85 -15.90
CA THR A 168 -22.48 -5.21 -14.96
C THR A 168 -21.08 -5.17 -15.57
N LEU A 169 -20.53 -3.97 -15.73
CA LEU A 169 -19.11 -3.81 -16.04
C LEU A 169 -18.27 -3.92 -14.75
N ARG A 170 -17.11 -4.56 -14.82
CA ARG A 170 -16.03 -4.40 -13.84
C ARG A 170 -14.74 -4.14 -14.59
N TYR A 171 -13.87 -3.32 -14.04
CA TYR A 171 -12.57 -3.07 -14.65
C TYR A 171 -11.47 -2.86 -13.60
N LEU A 172 -10.23 -3.09 -14.02
CA LEU A 172 -9.01 -2.68 -13.33
C LEU A 172 -8.13 -1.92 -14.31
N SER A 173 -7.50 -0.86 -13.84
CA SER A 173 -6.49 -0.13 -14.60
C SER A 173 -5.60 0.64 -13.64
N GLU A 174 -4.40 0.95 -14.09
CA GLU A 174 -3.47 1.83 -13.37
C GLU A 174 -3.99 3.28 -13.33
N PHE A 175 -4.95 3.61 -14.19
CA PHE A 175 -5.56 4.93 -14.28
C PHE A 175 -7.07 4.80 -14.03
N PRO A 176 -7.68 5.72 -13.27
CA PRO A 176 -9.11 5.64 -12.92
C PRO A 176 -10.04 6.06 -14.06
N PHE A 177 -11.34 5.93 -13.82
CA PHE A 177 -12.42 6.31 -14.72
C PHE A 177 -13.47 7.13 -13.97
N LEU A 178 -14.05 8.12 -14.65
CA LEU A 178 -15.30 8.77 -14.26
C LEU A 178 -16.40 8.35 -15.22
N GLU A 179 -17.55 7.99 -14.67
CA GLU A 179 -18.79 7.80 -15.40
C GLU A 179 -19.37 9.17 -15.78
N GLN A 180 -19.79 9.32 -17.04
CA GLN A 180 -20.69 10.39 -17.45
C GLN A 180 -21.90 9.76 -18.16
N ASN A 181 -23.01 9.58 -17.41
CA ASN A 181 -24.35 9.25 -17.90
C ASN A 181 -24.38 8.15 -18.99
N GLY A 182 -23.98 6.93 -18.65
CA GLY A 182 -24.33 5.72 -19.40
C GLY A 182 -23.52 5.41 -20.67
N ASP A 183 -22.90 6.40 -21.33
CA ASP A 183 -22.30 6.18 -22.66
C ASP A 183 -20.81 6.55 -22.75
N MET A 184 -20.26 7.31 -21.79
CA MET A 184 -18.91 7.85 -21.89
C MET A 184 -18.13 7.76 -20.57
N MET A 185 -16.92 7.18 -20.64
CA MET A 185 -15.98 7.15 -19.53
C MET A 185 -14.72 7.98 -19.84
N ARG A 186 -14.38 8.90 -18.93
CA ARG A 186 -13.15 9.72 -18.98
C ARG A 186 -12.14 9.26 -17.94
N ILE A 187 -10.86 9.16 -18.32
CA ILE A 187 -9.78 8.64 -17.46
C ILE A 187 -9.07 9.78 -16.70
N MET A 188 -9.18 9.91 -15.36
CA MET A 188 -8.45 10.90 -14.49
C MET A 188 -8.48 10.59 -12.96
N PRO A 189 -7.38 10.90 -12.20
CA PRO A 189 -6.55 10.06 -11.29
C PRO A 189 -7.21 9.60 -9.97
N GLU A 190 -6.71 8.46 -9.44
CA GLU A 190 -7.05 7.82 -8.14
C GLU A 190 -7.93 6.54 -8.17
N ALA A 191 -7.37 5.42 -8.64
CA ALA A 191 -7.37 4.11 -7.94
C ALA A 191 -7.02 2.96 -8.90
N VAL A 192 -6.10 2.10 -8.48
CA VAL A 192 -5.68 0.86 -9.18
C VAL A 192 -6.79 -0.22 -9.16
N GLU A 193 -7.76 -0.04 -8.27
CA GLU A 193 -8.84 -0.98 -8.04
C GLU A 193 -10.12 -0.21 -7.69
N ARG A 194 -11.06 -0.19 -8.63
CA ARG A 194 -12.45 0.19 -8.38
C ARG A 194 -13.35 -0.73 -9.18
N ALA A 195 -14.09 -1.58 -8.48
CA ALA A 195 -15.27 -2.17 -9.07
C ALA A 195 -16.38 -1.11 -9.12
N MET A 196 -16.73 -0.68 -10.33
CA MET A 196 -17.87 0.17 -10.56
C MET A 196 -18.96 -0.65 -11.21
N GLU A 197 -20.08 -0.90 -10.51
CA GLU A 197 -21.25 -1.54 -11.10
C GLU A 197 -21.96 -0.52 -11.99
N LEU A 198 -21.59 -0.46 -13.27
CA LEU A 198 -22.37 0.24 -14.27
C LEU A 198 -23.54 -0.67 -14.65
N ARG A 199 -24.77 -0.17 -14.48
CA ARG A 199 -25.99 -0.79 -15.00
C ARG A 199 -26.42 -0.04 -16.24
N PHE A 200 -26.46 -0.75 -17.35
CA PHE A 200 -26.92 -0.17 -18.61
C PHE A 200 -28.44 -0.35 -18.69
N ASP A 201 -29.18 0.74 -18.89
CA ASP A 201 -30.65 0.76 -19.04
C ASP A 201 -31.09 0.96 -20.51
N SER A 202 -30.14 0.87 -21.45
CA SER A 202 -30.34 1.09 -22.89
C SER A 202 -30.29 -0.22 -23.69
N ALA A 203 -30.76 -0.15 -24.95
CA ALA A 203 -30.57 -1.19 -25.96
C ALA A 203 -29.07 -1.48 -26.16
N PRO A 204 -28.69 -2.66 -26.70
CA PRO A 204 -27.28 -3.02 -26.84
C PRO A 204 -26.45 -1.88 -27.45
N SER A 205 -25.46 -1.41 -26.70
CA SER A 205 -24.62 -0.27 -27.07
C SER A 205 -23.14 -0.60 -26.95
N GLU A 206 -22.31 0.15 -27.67
CA GLU A 206 -20.86 0.05 -27.56
C GLU A 206 -20.37 0.83 -26.34
N LEU A 207 -19.64 0.16 -25.45
CA LEU A 207 -18.96 0.84 -24.35
C LEU A 207 -17.69 1.52 -24.87
N MET A 208 -17.59 2.84 -24.76
CA MET A 208 -16.44 3.61 -25.26
C MET A 208 -15.71 4.36 -24.14
N VAL A 209 -14.38 4.36 -24.20
CA VAL A 209 -13.51 5.14 -23.30
C VAL A 209 -12.65 6.13 -24.08
N SER A 210 -12.47 7.33 -23.52
CA SER A 210 -11.59 8.36 -24.08
C SER A 210 -10.39 8.64 -23.17
N ARG A 211 -9.18 8.59 -23.73
CA ARG A 211 -7.93 8.97 -23.03
C ARG A 211 -7.30 10.21 -23.66
N GLN A 212 -6.63 11.03 -22.85
CA GLN A 212 -6.01 12.27 -23.31
C GLN A 212 -4.51 12.23 -23.65
N LYS A 213 -3.61 11.38 -23.10
CA LYS A 213 -2.15 11.57 -23.34
C LYS A 213 -1.16 10.38 -23.36
N GLU A 214 -1.47 9.20 -22.82
CA GLU A 214 -0.46 8.11 -22.66
C GLU A 214 -1.04 6.74 -23.06
N PRO A 215 -0.25 5.64 -23.17
CA PRO A 215 -0.76 4.28 -23.38
C PRO A 215 -1.25 3.60 -22.09
N ALA A 216 -2.46 3.00 -22.08
CA ALA A 216 -3.07 2.43 -20.86
C ALA A 216 -3.50 0.99 -21.10
N THR A 217 -3.32 0.16 -20.08
CA THR A 217 -3.92 -1.17 -20.04
C THR A 217 -5.16 -1.14 -19.16
N VAL A 218 -6.26 -1.67 -19.69
CA VAL A 218 -7.51 -1.87 -18.98
C VAL A 218 -7.84 -3.36 -19.01
N TYR A 219 -8.13 -3.92 -17.85
CA TYR A 219 -8.64 -5.27 -17.68
C TYR A 219 -10.13 -5.15 -17.38
N LEU A 220 -10.99 -5.83 -18.12
CA LEU A 220 -12.43 -5.69 -17.94
C LEU A 220 -13.18 -7.02 -17.97
N TRP A 221 -14.29 -7.04 -17.24
CA TRP A 221 -15.29 -8.10 -17.23
C TRP A 221 -16.66 -7.46 -17.51
N ILE A 222 -17.38 -8.00 -18.50
CA ILE A 222 -18.78 -7.67 -18.74
C ILE A 222 -19.57 -8.88 -18.26
N ILE A 223 -20.33 -8.69 -17.18
CA ILE A 223 -21.09 -9.74 -16.51
C ILE A 223 -22.54 -9.61 -16.95
N PRO A 224 -23.09 -10.58 -17.71
CA PRO A 224 -24.44 -10.45 -18.23
C PRO A 224 -25.51 -10.44 -17.13
N ALA A 225 -26.59 -9.69 -17.36
CA ALA A 225 -27.73 -9.63 -16.45
C ALA A 225 -28.22 -11.03 -16.02
N GLY A 226 -28.37 -11.24 -14.71
CA GLY A 226 -28.90 -12.49 -14.15
C GLY A 226 -27.97 -13.70 -14.21
N LYS A 227 -26.73 -13.56 -14.70
CA LYS A 227 -25.71 -14.62 -14.61
C LYS A 227 -24.81 -14.38 -13.41
N PRO A 228 -24.69 -15.36 -12.48
CA PRO A 228 -23.67 -15.27 -11.44
C PRO A 228 -22.28 -15.32 -12.09
N PRO A 229 -21.25 -14.75 -11.42
CA PRO A 229 -19.87 -14.86 -11.87
C PRO A 229 -19.50 -16.31 -12.18
N THR A 230 -18.87 -16.54 -13.32
CA THR A 230 -18.36 -17.86 -13.73
C THR A 230 -17.10 -18.19 -12.94
N ASN A 231 -17.28 -18.55 -11.67
CA ASN A 231 -16.51 -19.50 -10.87
C ASN A 231 -17.07 -19.45 -9.45
N GLY A 232 -17.67 -20.57 -9.04
CA GLY A 232 -18.40 -20.70 -7.78
C GLY A 232 -17.48 -20.72 -6.57
N GLU A 233 -17.13 -19.55 -6.05
CA GLU A 233 -16.86 -19.34 -4.62
C GLU A 233 -17.56 -18.04 -4.17
N MET A 234 -18.89 -18.06 -4.26
CA MET A 234 -19.72 -17.22 -3.40
C MET A 234 -20.57 -18.13 -2.53
N ALA A 235 -20.05 -18.49 -1.36
CA ALA A 235 -20.79 -18.68 -0.11
C ALA A 235 -19.89 -19.32 0.98
N LYS A 236 -19.15 -18.48 1.71
CA LYS A 236 -19.25 -18.31 3.17
C LYS A 236 -18.26 -17.27 3.66
#